data_AF-A0A7S0EV26-F1
#
_entry.id   AF-A0A7S0EV26-F1
#
_cell.length_a   1.000
_cell.length_b   1.000
_cell.length_c   1.000
_cell.angle_alpha   90.00
_cell.angle_beta   90.00
_cell.angle_gamma   90.00
#
_symmetry.space_group_name_H-M   'P 1'
#
loop_
_entity.id
_entity.type
_entity.pdbx_description
1 polymer ?
#
loop_
_entity_poly.entity_id
_entity_poly.type
_entity_poly.pdbx_seq_one_letter_code
_entity_poly.pdbx_strand_id
1 'polypeptide(L)'
;QVLERFAAFFSCPLFSESGTEREMNAVDSEHNKNLKDDDRRENQLLRSSCSPDHPMSRFGGGNLETLMEDPKKQGINVREKLLQFHERYYSASAMRLAVIGKEPVEKL
;
A
#
# COMPACT_ATOMS: atom_id res chain seq x y z
N GLN A 1 2.70 -13.11 -21.26
CA GLN A 1 1.36 -12.96 -20.66
C GLN A 1 1.35 -12.64 -19.16
N VAL A 2 1.91 -13.46 -18.25
CA VAL A 2 1.89 -13.13 -16.80
C VAL A 2 2.77 -11.91 -16.50
N LEU A 3 3.99 -11.86 -17.04
CA LEU A 3 4.90 -10.74 -16.83
C LEU A 3 4.34 -9.41 -17.35
N GLU A 4 3.65 -9.42 -18.50
CA GLU A 4 3.00 -8.22 -19.06
C GLU A 4 1.87 -7.71 -18.15
N ARG A 5 1.03 -8.60 -17.61
CA ARG A 5 -0.02 -8.21 -16.64
C ARG A 5 0.59 -7.68 -15.34
N PHE A 6 1.68 -8.28 -14.88
CA PHE A 6 2.40 -7.82 -13.69
C PHE A 6 3.04 -6.44 -13.92
N ALA A 7 3.68 -6.22 -15.07
CA ALA A 7 4.27 -4.94 -15.43
C ALA A 7 3.24 -3.80 -15.43
N ALA A 8 2.00 -4.08 -15.86
CA ALA A 8 0.91 -3.11 -15.86
C ALA A 8 0.59 -2.52 -14.47
N PHE A 9 0.91 -3.24 -13.38
CA PHE A 9 0.69 -2.74 -12.02
C PHE A 9 1.53 -1.51 -11.69
N PHE A 10 2.71 -1.40 -12.32
CA PHE A 10 3.66 -0.32 -12.08
C PHE A 10 3.57 0.80 -13.13
N SER A 11 2.99 0.51 -14.30
CA SER A 11 2.89 1.49 -15.39
C SER A 11 1.55 2.20 -15.47
N CYS A 12 0.44 1.49 -15.24
CA CYS A 12 -0.91 2.04 -15.47
C CYS A 12 -1.99 1.42 -14.56
N PRO A 13 -1.85 1.52 -13.23
CA PRO A 13 -2.89 1.05 -12.32
C PRO A 13 -4.18 1.85 -12.50
N LEU A 14 -5.32 1.16 -12.56
CA LEU A 14 -6.63 1.80 -12.76
C LEU A 14 -7.16 2.49 -11.50
N PHE A 15 -6.88 1.90 -10.33
CA PHE A 15 -7.48 2.25 -9.03
C PHE A 15 -8.98 2.55 -9.16
N SER A 16 -9.77 1.58 -9.66
CA SER A 16 -11.20 1.80 -9.83
C SER A 16 -11.85 2.14 -8.49
N GLU A 17 -12.87 3.01 -8.50
CA GLU A 17 -13.55 3.45 -7.29
C GLU A 17 -14.13 2.26 -6.51
N SER A 18 -14.87 1.39 -7.18
CA SER A 18 -15.42 0.16 -6.59
C SER A 18 -14.36 -0.87 -6.16
N GLY A 19 -13.18 -0.85 -6.78
CA GLY A 19 -12.05 -1.67 -6.34
C GLY A 19 -11.44 -1.12 -5.06
N THR A 20 -11.25 0.20 -5.01
CA THR A 20 -10.63 0.90 -3.88
C THR A 20 -11.46 0.74 -2.62
N GLU A 21 -12.78 0.95 -2.68
CA GLU A 21 -13.66 0.80 -1.51
C GLU A 21 -13.69 -0.63 -0.96
N ARG A 22 -13.75 -1.64 -1.85
CA ARG A 22 -13.71 -3.05 -1.42
C ARG A 22 -12.37 -3.40 -0.78
N GLU A 23 -11.27 -2.90 -1.34
CA GLU A 23 -9.94 -3.15 -0.80
C GLU A 23 -9.74 -2.48 0.57
N MET A 24 -10.31 -1.30 0.81
CA MET A 24 -10.28 -0.67 2.14
C MET A 24 -10.91 -1.55 3.23
N ASN A 25 -12.00 -2.27 2.91
CA ASN A 25 -12.61 -3.22 3.84
C ASN A 25 -11.72 -4.44 4.09
N ALA A 26 -10.96 -4.89 3.09
CA ALA A 26 -9.99 -5.95 3.25
C ALA A 26 -8.83 -5.52 4.16
N VAL A 27 -8.31 -4.29 3.98
CA VAL A 27 -7.29 -3.69 4.86
C VAL A 27 -7.79 -3.58 6.30
N ASP A 28 -9.04 -3.16 6.51
CA ASP A 28 -9.63 -3.09 7.84
C ASP A 28 -9.78 -4.48 8.49
N SER A 29 -10.17 -5.48 7.69
CA SER A 29 -10.23 -6.87 8.15
C SER A 29 -8.85 -7.39 8.56
N GLU A 30 -7.80 -7.03 7.82
CA GLU A 30 -6.41 -7.35 8.20
C GLU A 30 -6.01 -6.63 9.50
N HIS A 31 -6.33 -5.35 9.65
CA HIS A 31 -6.07 -4.61 10.89
C HIS A 31 -6.76 -5.28 12.09
N ASN A 32 -8.05 -5.60 11.97
CA ASN A 32 -8.83 -6.26 13.00
C ASN A 32 -8.28 -7.64 13.39
N LYS A 33 -7.80 -8.41 12.40
CA LYS A 33 -7.09 -9.67 12.66
C LYS A 33 -5.82 -9.44 13.49
N ASN A 34 -5.06 -8.40 13.16
CA ASN A 34 -3.78 -8.08 13.79
C ASN A 34 -3.91 -7.48 15.21
N LEU A 35 -5.11 -7.07 15.65
CA LEU A 35 -5.31 -6.50 17.00
C LEU A 35 -4.93 -7.46 18.15
N LYS A 36 -4.97 -8.77 17.89
CA LYS A 36 -4.65 -9.84 18.85
C LYS A 36 -3.27 -10.48 18.61
N ASP A 37 -2.52 -9.97 17.64
CA ASP A 37 -1.18 -10.45 17.32
C ASP A 37 -0.16 -9.66 18.17
N ASP A 38 0.54 -10.35 19.07
CA ASP A 38 1.46 -9.70 20.02
C ASP A 38 2.65 -9.04 19.33
N ASP A 39 3.19 -9.63 18.26
CA ASP A 39 4.29 -9.02 17.49
C ASP A 39 3.84 -7.70 16.85
N ARG A 40 2.60 -7.66 16.34
CA ARG A 40 2.00 -6.43 15.79
C ARG A 40 1.76 -5.38 16.85
N ARG A 41 1.27 -5.78 18.04
CA ARG A 41 1.04 -4.89 19.17
C ARG A 41 2.34 -4.30 19.70
N GLU A 42 3.37 -5.12 19.87
CA GLU A 42 4.70 -4.68 20.29
C GLU A 42 5.30 -3.72 19.27
N ASN A 43 5.21 -4.03 17.97
CA ASN A 43 5.68 -3.12 16.93
C ASN A 43 4.97 -1.77 16.97
N GLN A 44 3.64 -1.75 17.12
CA GLN A 44 2.88 -0.50 17.17
C GLN A 44 3.15 0.29 18.46
N LEU A 45 3.41 -0.39 19.59
CA LEU A 45 3.84 0.24 20.84
C LEU A 45 5.22 0.91 20.69
N LEU A 46 6.17 0.23 20.04
CA LEU A 46 7.47 0.83 19.75
C LEU A 46 7.30 2.09 18.87
N ARG A 47 6.46 2.02 17.84
CA ARG A 47 6.16 3.17 16.98
C ARG A 47 5.53 4.32 17.77
N SER A 48 4.55 4.06 18.63
CA SER A 48 3.91 5.11 19.42
C SER A 48 4.83 5.73 20.47
N SER A 49 5.90 5.03 20.88
CA SER A 49 6.96 5.59 21.73
C SER A 49 8.00 6.44 20.99
N CYS A 50 8.01 6.41 19.66
CA CYS A 50 8.90 7.26 18.86
C CYS A 50 8.41 8.72 18.87
N SER A 51 9.33 9.67 18.60
CA SER A 51 8.97 11.08 18.45
C SER A 51 7.81 11.26 17.46
N PRO A 52 6.76 12.03 17.79
CA PRO A 52 5.63 12.26 16.89
C PRO A 52 6.04 12.83 15.53
N ASP A 53 7.10 13.65 15.49
CA ASP A 53 7.63 14.27 14.25
C ASP A 53 8.40 13.29 13.36
N HIS A 54 8.79 12.12 13.90
CA HIS A 54 9.56 11.14 13.15
C HIS A 54 8.63 10.19 12.38
N PRO A 55 8.87 9.89 11.08
CA PRO A 55 7.98 9.02 10.28
C PRO A 55 7.71 7.62 10.86
N MET A 56 8.58 7.13 11.74
CA MET A 56 8.41 5.84 12.42
C MET A 56 7.21 5.81 13.38
N SER A 57 6.74 6.97 13.87
CA SER A 57 5.57 7.07 14.74
C SER A 57 4.24 6.76 14.04
N ARG A 58 4.23 6.78 12.70
CA ARG A 58 3.03 6.61 11.89
C ARG A 58 2.46 5.20 12.01
N PHE A 59 1.13 5.11 12.07
CA PHE A 59 0.40 3.86 11.88
C PHE A 59 0.40 3.47 10.40
N GLY A 60 1.24 2.48 10.05
CA GLY A 60 1.45 2.09 8.66
C GLY A 60 0.43 1.09 8.09
N GLY A 61 -0.34 0.43 8.96
CA GLY A 61 -1.30 -0.59 8.52
C GLY A 61 -2.55 -0.02 7.85
N GLY A 62 -3.02 1.14 8.33
CA GLY A 62 -4.31 1.68 7.92
C GLY A 62 -5.50 0.85 8.43
N ASN A 63 -6.69 1.42 8.28
CA ASN A 63 -7.99 0.86 8.63
C ASN A 63 -9.08 1.74 7.99
N LEU A 64 -10.37 1.43 8.18
CA LEU A 64 -11.45 2.25 7.62
C LEU A 64 -11.45 3.70 8.14
N GLU A 65 -11.09 3.91 9.41
CA GLU A 65 -11.01 5.27 9.98
C GLU A 65 -10.01 6.13 9.20
N THR A 66 -8.77 5.64 9.03
CA THR A 66 -7.67 6.36 8.39
C THR A 66 -7.76 6.42 6.86
N LEU A 67 -8.41 5.44 6.21
CA LEU A 67 -8.46 5.32 4.76
C LEU A 67 -9.80 5.75 4.16
N MET A 68 -10.88 5.84 4.95
CA MET A 68 -12.21 6.20 4.44
C MET A 68 -12.85 7.32 5.26
N GLU A 69 -13.04 7.13 6.57
CA GLU A 69 -13.83 8.06 7.38
C GLU A 69 -13.18 9.43 7.53
N ASP A 70 -11.92 9.47 7.94
CA ASP A 70 -11.20 10.73 8.15
C ASP A 70 -10.91 11.46 6.85
N PRO A 71 -10.45 10.80 5.76
CA PRO A 71 -10.36 11.44 4.46
C PRO A 71 -11.69 12.01 4.00
N LYS A 72 -12.81 11.29 4.18
CA LYS A 72 -14.15 11.77 3.79
C LYS A 72 -14.57 13.00 4.59
N LYS A 73 -14.33 13.03 5.91
CA LYS A 73 -14.57 14.22 6.75
C LYS A 73 -13.76 15.43 6.30
N GLN A 74 -12.56 15.20 5.78
CA GLN A 74 -11.65 16.24 5.29
C GLN A 74 -11.86 16.61 3.81
N GLY A 75 -12.82 15.98 3.11
CA GLY A 75 -13.04 16.19 1.68
C GLY A 75 -11.91 15.67 0.79
N ILE A 76 -11.10 14.73 1.27
CA ILE A 76 -9.97 14.16 0.55
C ILE A 76 -10.45 13.02 -0.34
N ASN A 77 -10.16 13.12 -1.65
CA ASN A 77 -10.34 12.01 -2.58
C ASN A 77 -9.17 11.03 -2.46
N VAL A 78 -9.41 9.88 -1.82
CA VAL A 78 -8.37 8.87 -1.56
C VAL A 78 -7.86 8.24 -2.84
N ARG A 79 -8.72 8.02 -3.85
CA ARG A 79 -8.30 7.51 -5.16
C ARG A 79 -7.30 8.46 -5.82
N GLU A 80 -7.56 9.75 -5.78
CA GLU A 80 -6.64 10.75 -6.31
C GLU A 80 -5.31 10.74 -5.56
N LYS A 81 -5.34 10.57 -4.23
CA LYS A 81 -4.12 10.42 -3.42
C LYS A 81 -3.33 9.16 -3.77
N LEU A 82 -3.99 8.04 -4.08
CA LEU A 82 -3.32 6.82 -4.57
C LEU A 82 -2.62 7.06 -5.92
N LEU A 83 -3.28 7.74 -6.86
CA LEU A 83 -2.69 8.10 -8.14
C LEU A 83 -1.48 9.03 -7.98
N GLN A 84 -1.61 10.08 -7.16
CA GLN A 84 -0.51 11.01 -6.85
C GLN A 84 0.67 10.29 -6.17
N PHE A 85 0.39 9.34 -5.27
CA PHE A 85 1.42 8.55 -4.62
C PHE A 85 2.13 7.63 -5.61
N HIS A 86 1.38 6.94 -6.47
CA HIS A 86 1.93 6.09 -7.51
C HIS A 86 2.83 6.89 -8.46
N GLU A 87 2.33 8.00 -9.02
CA GLU A 87 3.11 8.87 -9.91
C GLU A 87 4.41 9.38 -9.26
N ARG A 88 4.36 9.74 -7.97
CA ARG A 88 5.52 10.30 -7.27
C ARG A 88 6.58 9.27 -6.91
N TYR A 89 6.18 8.08 -6.47
CA TYR A 89 7.09 7.13 -5.83
C TYR A 89 7.35 5.85 -6.64
N TYR A 90 6.47 5.48 -7.58
CA TYR A 90 6.68 4.34 -8.48
C TYR A 90 7.56 4.76 -9.66
N SER A 91 8.79 5.16 -9.36
CA SER A 91 9.82 5.51 -10.35
C SER A 91 10.72 4.31 -10.69
N ALA A 92 11.01 4.13 -11.98
CA ALA A 92 11.91 3.08 -12.46
C ALA A 92 13.30 3.14 -11.80
N SER A 93 13.80 4.32 -11.43
CA SER A 93 15.10 4.48 -10.76
C SER A 93 15.14 3.87 -9.35
N ALA A 94 13.99 3.68 -8.72
CA ALA A 94 13.84 3.08 -7.39
C ALA A 94 13.41 1.60 -7.44
N MET A 95 13.17 1.04 -8.63
CA MET A 95 12.69 -0.32 -8.81
C MET A 95 13.82 -1.30 -9.12
N ARG A 96 13.62 -2.55 -8.70
CA ARG A 96 14.46 -3.70 -9.04
C ARG A 96 13.56 -4.87 -9.44
N LEU A 97 13.96 -5.61 -10.46
CA LEU A 97 13.22 -6.76 -10.98
C LEU A 97 14.13 -7.98 -11.02
N ALA A 98 13.63 -9.12 -10.54
CA ALA A 98 14.23 -10.42 -10.75
C ALA A 98 13.22 -11.29 -11.51
N VAL A 99 13.68 -11.93 -12.59
CA VAL A 99 12.88 -12.82 -13.42
C VAL A 99 13.53 -14.20 -13.40
N ILE A 100 12.72 -15.23 -13.17
CA ILE A 100 13.15 -16.63 -13.28
C ILE A 100 12.32 -17.29 -14.38
N GLY A 101 13.01 -17.88 -15.35
CA GLY A 101 12.40 -18.60 -16.46
C GLY A 101 13.31 -19.73 -16.93
N LYS A 102 12.78 -20.59 -17.79
CA LYS A 102 13.55 -21.67 -18.43
C LYS A 102 14.33 -21.18 -19.64
N GLU A 103 14.05 -19.95 -20.07
CA GLU A 103 14.62 -19.28 -21.20
C GLU A 103 16.09 -18.91 -20.97
N PRO A 104 16.92 -18.84 -22.04
CA PRO A 104 18.26 -18.27 -21.96
C PRO A 104 18.24 -16.81 -21.48
N VAL A 105 19.34 -16.36 -20.86
CA VAL A 105 19.46 -15.02 -20.27
C VAL A 105 19.19 -13.91 -21.28
N GLU A 106 19.56 -14.10 -22.54
CA GLU A 106 19.37 -13.11 -23.61
C GLU A 106 17.89 -12.92 -23.99
N LYS A 107 17.04 -13.89 -23.61
CA LYS A 107 15.60 -13.88 -23.88
C LYS A 107 14.77 -13.50 -22.65
N LEU A 108 15.33 -13.64 -21.46
CA LEU A 108 14.75 -13.14 -20.21
C LEU A 108 14.83 -11.62 -20.15
#